data_AF-A0A672UWV2-F1
#
_entry.id   AF-A0A672UWV2-F1
#
_cell.length_a   1.000
_cell.length_b   1.000
_cell.length_c   1.000
_cell.angle_alpha   90.00
_cell.angle_beta   90.00
_cell.angle_gamma   90.00
#
_symmetry.space_group_name_H-M   'P 1'
#
loop_
_entity.id
_entity.type
_entity.pdbx_description
1 polymer ?
#
loop_
_entity_poly.entity_id
_entity_poly.type
_entity_poly.pdbx_seq_one_letter_code
_entity_poly.pdbx_strand_id
1 'polypeptide(L)'
;MGLYCFSGVPSAAQMPLMLLGIPSTAWRSPMLLRGSPVLLRMSPMLTRGPQCCWGSPFSSLAVSLQAAMPVEPLICSDTATRVSSVLNRDVKQFGKKHMFDASEETCWNSDQGTCQWVILDFPRCVKISQLHIQFQGGFSSRLCTLEGCREGEELERISTLYPEDSNAMQRFQVEETVLDKLKITFENSTDFFGRIVVYHLGVLGERL
;
A
#
# COMPACT_ATOMS: atom_id res chain seq x y z
N MET A 1 46.47 36.14 -34.65
CA MET A 1 47.58 35.20 -34.39
C MET A 1 46.98 33.92 -33.80
N GLY A 2 47.13 32.78 -34.50
CA GLY A 2 46.84 31.38 -34.09
C GLY A 2 45.38 31.03 -33.75
N LEU A 3 44.60 30.21 -34.47
CA LEU A 3 44.73 28.75 -34.80
C LEU A 3 45.13 27.94 -33.55
N TYR A 4 44.38 26.93 -33.08
CA TYR A 4 44.10 25.64 -33.74
C TYR A 4 42.79 24.97 -33.28
N CYS A 5 42.13 24.28 -34.23
CA CYS A 5 41.17 23.19 -34.05
C CYS A 5 41.82 21.96 -33.39
N PHE A 6 41.04 21.06 -32.77
CA PHE A 6 41.00 19.64 -33.18
C PHE A 6 39.78 18.90 -32.59
N SER A 7 39.17 18.15 -33.50
CA SER A 7 38.12 17.14 -33.39
C SER A 7 38.49 15.93 -32.53
N GLY A 8 37.51 15.23 -31.97
CA GLY A 8 37.71 13.86 -31.50
C GLY A 8 36.47 13.19 -30.89
N VAL A 9 35.62 12.59 -31.74
CA VAL A 9 34.78 11.44 -31.37
C VAL A 9 35.56 10.18 -31.79
N PRO A 10 35.70 9.19 -30.90
CA PRO A 10 35.27 7.82 -31.20
C PRO A 10 34.69 7.17 -29.92
N SER A 11 34.07 6.01 -29.87
CA SER A 11 33.55 5.00 -30.78
C SER A 11 32.73 4.08 -29.88
N ALA A 12 31.70 3.46 -30.45
CA ALA A 12 30.95 2.38 -29.83
C ALA A 12 31.88 1.26 -29.33
N ALA A 13 31.61 0.77 -28.12
CA ALA A 13 32.16 -0.47 -27.60
C ALA A 13 30.99 -1.38 -27.20
N GLN A 14 30.72 -2.32 -28.10
CA GLN A 14 30.42 -3.74 -27.85
C GLN A 14 29.97 -4.11 -26.42
N MET A 15 28.74 -4.60 -26.28
CA MET A 15 28.38 -5.55 -25.23
C MET A 15 27.71 -6.78 -25.87
N PRO A 16 28.06 -8.01 -25.48
CA PRO A 16 27.66 -9.20 -26.22
C PRO A 16 26.24 -9.67 -25.91
N LEU A 17 25.58 -10.08 -26.97
CA LEU A 17 24.49 -11.04 -27.07
C LEU A 17 24.55 -12.15 -25.99
N MET A 18 23.53 -12.27 -25.15
CA MET A 18 23.16 -13.52 -24.49
C MET A 18 21.93 -14.06 -25.23
N LEU A 19 22.15 -15.11 -26.01
CA LEU A 19 21.11 -15.80 -26.78
C LEU A 19 20.70 -17.09 -26.04
N LEU A 20 19.39 -17.23 -25.87
CA LEU A 20 18.56 -18.45 -25.90
C LEU A 20 18.89 -19.65 -24.99
N GLY A 21 17.88 -20.04 -24.20
CA GLY A 21 17.81 -21.37 -23.59
C GLY A 21 16.52 -21.64 -22.82
N ILE A 22 15.38 -21.76 -23.51
CA ILE A 22 14.22 -22.54 -23.03
C ILE A 22 13.91 -23.57 -24.12
N PRO A 23 13.71 -24.85 -23.76
CA PRO A 23 12.47 -25.48 -24.21
C PRO A 23 11.76 -26.27 -23.11
N SER A 24 10.44 -26.18 -23.21
CA SER A 24 9.38 -26.84 -22.47
C SER A 24 9.42 -28.38 -22.54
N THR A 25 8.84 -29.03 -21.52
CA THR A 25 8.03 -30.28 -21.53
C THR A 25 7.98 -30.79 -20.08
N ALA A 26 6.94 -31.39 -19.50
CA ALA A 26 5.63 -31.80 -19.99
C ALA A 26 4.65 -31.76 -18.80
N TRP A 27 3.44 -31.32 -19.07
CA TRP A 27 2.28 -31.58 -18.22
C TRP A 27 2.08 -33.08 -18.02
N ARG A 28 1.98 -33.52 -16.76
CA ARG A 28 1.34 -34.80 -16.40
C ARG A 28 0.18 -34.51 -15.45
N SER A 29 -1.03 -34.63 -15.98
CA SER A 29 -2.25 -34.76 -15.20
C SER A 29 -2.23 -36.06 -14.39
N PRO A 30 -2.67 -36.06 -13.12
CA PRO A 30 -3.10 -37.27 -12.46
C PRO A 30 -4.57 -37.55 -12.76
N MET A 31 -4.83 -38.83 -13.02
CA MET A 31 -6.11 -39.43 -13.32
C MET A 31 -7.15 -39.22 -12.21
N LEU A 32 -8.37 -38.87 -12.64
CA LEU A 32 -9.60 -39.10 -11.89
C LEU A 32 -9.83 -40.61 -11.75
N LEU A 33 -9.71 -41.15 -10.53
CA LEU A 33 -10.28 -42.44 -10.19
C LEU A 33 -11.49 -42.26 -9.29
N ARG A 34 -12.63 -42.45 -9.95
CA ARG A 34 -13.99 -42.54 -9.45
C ARG A 34 -14.09 -43.64 -8.38
N GLY A 35 -14.62 -43.30 -7.21
CA GLY A 35 -14.99 -44.27 -6.18
C GLY A 35 -15.97 -43.65 -5.20
N SER A 36 -17.25 -43.96 -5.37
CA SER A 36 -18.32 -43.71 -4.40
C SER A 36 -19.08 -45.02 -4.20
N PRO A 37 -19.99 -45.11 -3.22
CA PRO A 37 -19.70 -45.47 -1.83
C PRO A 37 -20.36 -46.83 -1.49
N VAL A 38 -19.80 -47.59 -0.53
CA VAL A 38 -20.52 -48.74 0.03
C VAL A 38 -20.86 -48.44 1.49
N LEU A 39 -22.15 -48.19 1.68
CA LEU A 39 -22.87 -48.16 2.95
C LEU A 39 -22.84 -49.56 3.58
N LEU A 40 -22.11 -49.73 4.68
CA LEU A 40 -22.33 -50.85 5.59
C LEU A 40 -22.89 -50.33 6.91
N ARG A 41 -24.21 -50.48 6.98
CA ARG A 41 -25.08 -50.31 8.13
C ARG A 41 -24.84 -51.47 9.10
N MET A 42 -24.28 -51.19 10.28
CA MET A 42 -24.44 -52.06 11.46
C MET A 42 -24.63 -51.18 12.71
N SER A 43 -25.74 -51.40 13.41
CA SER A 43 -26.04 -50.85 14.73
C SER A 43 -25.80 -51.94 15.80
N PRO A 44 -25.94 -51.66 17.12
CA PRO A 44 -24.82 -51.75 18.04
C PRO A 44 -24.96 -52.94 19.00
N MET A 45 -23.83 -53.43 19.52
CA MET A 45 -23.81 -54.34 20.66
C MET A 45 -23.33 -53.57 21.89
N LEU A 46 -24.25 -53.49 22.86
CA LEU A 46 -24.07 -52.98 24.21
C LEU A 46 -23.18 -53.95 25.00
N THR A 47 -22.07 -53.47 25.58
CA THR A 47 -21.52 -54.09 26.79
C THR A 47 -21.03 -53.02 27.76
N ARG A 48 -21.52 -53.17 29.00
CA ARG A 48 -21.30 -52.32 30.18
C ARG A 48 -19.82 -52.29 30.57
N GLY A 49 -19.30 -51.09 30.84
CA GLY A 49 -18.13 -50.86 31.68
C GLY A 49 -18.40 -49.72 32.65
N PRO A 50 -18.09 -49.84 33.95
CA PRO A 50 -18.36 -48.78 34.92
C PRO A 50 -17.20 -47.77 35.02
N GLN A 51 -17.56 -46.49 34.91
CA GLN A 51 -17.21 -45.40 35.83
C GLN A 51 -15.71 -45.14 36.13
N CYS A 52 -15.16 -44.07 35.55
CA CYS A 52 -14.07 -43.27 36.13
C CYS A 52 -14.30 -41.78 35.82
N CYS A 53 -13.98 -40.97 36.82
CA CYS A 53 -14.44 -39.60 37.04
C CYS A 53 -13.99 -38.58 35.99
N TRP A 54 -14.88 -37.66 35.62
CA TRP A 54 -14.56 -36.45 34.87
C TRP A 54 -13.77 -35.50 35.77
N GLY A 55 -12.48 -35.38 35.50
CA GLY A 55 -11.63 -34.29 35.97
C GLY A 55 -10.93 -33.69 34.76
N SER A 56 -11.51 -32.64 34.18
CA SER A 56 -10.87 -31.86 33.12
C SER A 56 -9.82 -30.93 33.75
N PRO A 57 -8.55 -30.96 33.32
CA PRO A 57 -7.69 -29.80 33.43
C PRO A 57 -7.68 -29.12 32.06
N PHE A 58 -8.82 -28.55 31.65
CA PHE A 58 -8.76 -27.55 30.60
C PHE A 58 -8.30 -26.27 31.28
N SER A 59 -6.98 -26.14 31.39
CA SER A 59 -6.31 -24.87 31.65
C SER A 59 -6.79 -23.90 30.59
N SER A 60 -7.71 -23.03 30.99
CA SER A 60 -8.14 -21.89 30.20
C SER A 60 -6.92 -21.00 30.01
N LEU A 61 -6.21 -21.19 28.90
CA LEU A 61 -5.44 -20.13 28.30
C LEU A 61 -6.47 -19.08 27.89
N ALA A 62 -6.78 -18.17 28.80
CA ALA A 62 -7.43 -16.92 28.47
C ALA A 62 -6.47 -16.20 27.52
N VAL A 63 -6.63 -16.46 26.22
CA VAL A 63 -6.13 -15.58 25.17
C VAL A 63 -6.77 -14.24 25.48
N SER A 64 -5.95 -13.31 25.97
CA SER A 64 -6.33 -11.92 26.13
C SER A 64 -6.75 -11.43 24.75
N LEU A 65 -8.06 -11.46 24.48
CA LEU A 65 -8.67 -10.80 23.35
C LEU A 65 -8.50 -9.30 23.62
N GLN A 66 -7.32 -8.78 23.28
CA GLN A 66 -7.18 -7.34 23.07
C GLN A 66 -8.19 -7.04 21.97
N ALA A 67 -9.31 -6.42 22.34
CA ALA A 67 -10.32 -6.01 21.40
C ALA A 67 -9.62 -5.15 20.33
N ALA A 68 -9.47 -5.68 19.12
CA ALA A 68 -9.00 -4.91 18.00
C ALA A 68 -10.07 -3.85 17.74
N MET A 69 -9.80 -2.62 18.18
CA MET A 69 -10.65 -1.48 17.91
C MET A 69 -10.88 -1.38 16.40
N PRO A 70 -12.10 -1.07 15.93
CA PRO A 70 -12.36 -1.00 14.50
C PRO A 70 -11.57 0.15 13.89
N VAL A 71 -10.62 -0.19 13.02
CA VAL A 71 -9.84 0.76 12.23
C VAL A 71 -10.77 1.40 11.19
N GLU A 72 -11.05 2.69 11.34
CA GLU A 72 -11.97 3.44 10.49
C GLU A 72 -11.27 4.48 9.60
N PRO A 73 -11.88 4.90 8.47
CA PRO A 73 -11.35 6.01 7.66
C PRO A 73 -11.37 7.34 8.41
N LEU A 74 -10.21 8.01 8.47
CA LEU A 74 -10.02 9.26 9.21
C LEU A 74 -10.24 10.51 8.36
N ILE A 75 -10.11 10.41 7.04
CA ILE A 75 -10.35 11.52 6.11
C ILE A 75 -11.86 11.72 5.97
N CYS A 76 -12.32 12.96 6.15
CA CYS A 76 -13.72 13.36 6.02
C CYS A 76 -13.85 14.65 5.20
N SER A 77 -15.09 15.12 5.00
CA SER A 77 -15.37 16.36 4.26
C SER A 77 -14.69 17.60 4.84
N ASP A 78 -14.43 17.59 6.15
CA ASP A 78 -13.88 18.72 6.88
C ASP A 78 -12.34 18.66 6.97
N THR A 79 -11.71 17.57 6.49
CA THR A 79 -10.26 17.43 6.43
C THR A 79 -9.67 18.38 5.40
N ALA A 80 -8.94 19.40 5.85
CA ALA A 80 -8.34 20.37 4.96
C ALA A 80 -7.12 19.76 4.25
N THR A 81 -7.25 19.56 2.94
CA THR A 81 -6.17 18.97 2.13
C THR A 81 -5.38 20.06 1.40
N ARG A 82 -4.06 19.95 1.38
CA ARG A 82 -3.15 20.75 0.54
C ARG A 82 -2.25 19.81 -0.26
N VAL A 83 -1.84 20.25 -1.45
CA VAL A 83 -0.95 19.51 -2.33
C VAL A 83 0.13 20.43 -2.85
N SER A 84 1.29 19.88 -3.19
CA SER A 84 2.43 20.64 -3.73
C SER A 84 2.10 21.38 -5.02
N SER A 85 1.43 20.71 -5.95
CA SER A 85 1.13 21.22 -7.28
C SER A 85 -0.06 20.48 -7.91
N VAL A 86 -0.57 21.02 -9.02
CA VAL A 86 -1.60 20.39 -9.85
C VAL A 86 -1.20 20.60 -11.31
N LEU A 87 -1.20 19.52 -12.10
CA LEU A 87 -0.82 19.54 -13.51
C LEU A 87 -1.56 20.65 -14.26
N ASN A 88 -0.81 21.53 -14.95
CA ASN A 88 -1.33 22.68 -15.70
C ASN A 88 -2.25 23.62 -14.90
N ARG A 89 -2.21 23.54 -13.55
CA ARG A 89 -3.15 24.23 -12.65
C ARG A 89 -4.63 23.88 -12.91
N ASP A 90 -4.91 22.76 -13.58
CA ASP A 90 -6.26 22.29 -13.85
C ASP A 90 -6.83 21.55 -12.63
N VAL A 91 -7.34 22.34 -11.68
CA VAL A 91 -7.97 21.82 -10.46
C VAL A 91 -9.28 21.07 -10.74
N LYS A 92 -9.90 21.28 -11.91
CA LYS A 92 -11.16 20.62 -12.25
C LYS A 92 -10.95 19.16 -12.65
N GLN A 93 -9.88 18.87 -13.37
CA GLN A 93 -9.56 17.52 -13.86
C GLN A 93 -8.58 16.78 -12.93
N PHE A 94 -7.58 17.49 -12.38
CA PHE A 94 -6.46 16.88 -11.66
C PHE A 94 -6.35 17.32 -10.20
N GLY A 95 -7.44 17.89 -9.66
CA GLY A 95 -7.45 18.43 -8.30
C GLY A 95 -7.41 17.36 -7.21
N LYS A 96 -6.84 17.74 -6.06
CA LYS A 96 -6.71 16.91 -4.85
C LYS A 96 -7.98 16.21 -4.36
N LYS A 97 -9.17 16.79 -4.64
CA LYS A 97 -10.46 16.20 -4.27
C LYS A 97 -10.66 14.79 -4.86
N HIS A 98 -10.03 14.52 -6.01
CA HIS A 98 -10.17 13.27 -6.73
C HIS A 98 -9.48 12.10 -6.03
N MET A 99 -8.58 12.35 -5.08
CA MET A 99 -8.02 11.26 -4.27
C MET A 99 -9.04 10.63 -3.31
N PHE A 100 -10.20 11.28 -3.10
CA PHE A 100 -11.17 10.92 -2.07
C PHE A 100 -12.58 10.63 -2.61
N ASP A 101 -12.80 10.75 -3.92
CA ASP A 101 -14.14 10.62 -4.52
C ASP A 101 -14.50 9.16 -4.90
N ALA A 102 -13.60 8.21 -4.62
CA ALA A 102 -13.74 6.78 -4.91
C ALA A 102 -13.98 6.45 -6.39
N SER A 103 -13.68 7.38 -7.29
CA SER A 103 -13.77 7.18 -8.73
C SER A 103 -12.47 6.60 -9.28
N GLU A 104 -12.58 5.60 -10.13
CA GLU A 104 -11.43 4.97 -10.80
C GLU A 104 -10.92 5.80 -12.01
N GLU A 105 -11.68 6.82 -12.41
CA GLU A 105 -11.42 7.62 -13.62
C GLU A 105 -10.79 8.99 -13.32
N THR A 106 -10.83 9.42 -12.06
CA THR A 106 -10.37 10.74 -11.64
C THR A 106 -9.20 10.63 -10.68
N CYS A 107 -8.24 11.54 -10.77
CA CYS A 107 -7.04 11.49 -9.96
C CYS A 107 -6.55 12.88 -9.57
N TRP A 108 -5.71 12.93 -8.54
CA TRP A 108 -4.77 14.04 -8.41
C TRP A 108 -3.55 13.75 -9.27
N ASN A 109 -3.15 14.74 -10.08
CA ASN A 109 -1.94 14.69 -10.90
C ASN A 109 -1.09 15.91 -10.57
N SER A 110 0.12 15.69 -10.06
CA SER A 110 1.05 16.76 -9.77
C SER A 110 1.64 17.35 -11.05
N ASP A 111 2.13 18.58 -10.98
CA ASP A 111 3.04 19.08 -12.01
C ASP A 111 4.43 18.46 -11.83
N GLN A 112 5.34 18.70 -12.77
CA GLN A 112 6.73 18.26 -12.69
C GLN A 112 7.45 18.84 -11.47
N GLY A 113 8.39 18.07 -10.90
CA GLY A 113 9.17 18.52 -9.75
C GLY A 113 9.91 17.38 -9.06
N THR A 114 10.97 17.70 -8.32
CA THR A 114 11.84 16.70 -7.69
C THR A 114 11.19 16.00 -6.50
N CYS A 115 10.18 16.63 -5.88
CA CYS A 115 9.49 16.15 -4.71
C CYS A 115 8.06 16.70 -4.69
N GLN A 116 7.09 15.83 -4.49
CA GLN A 116 5.68 16.20 -4.40
C GLN A 116 5.15 15.85 -3.02
N TRP A 117 4.07 16.49 -2.58
CA TRP A 117 3.54 16.20 -1.25
C TRP A 117 2.04 16.44 -1.15
N VAL A 118 1.44 15.77 -0.18
CA VAL A 118 0.06 15.97 0.27
C VAL A 118 0.10 16.25 1.77
N ILE A 119 -0.63 17.27 2.22
CA ILE A 119 -0.84 17.57 3.64
C ILE A 119 -2.33 17.44 3.93
N LEU A 120 -2.64 16.74 5.02
CA LEU A 120 -3.97 16.57 5.58
C LEU A 120 -3.99 17.25 6.96
N ASP A 121 -4.90 18.21 7.13
CA ASP A 121 -5.22 18.83 8.42
C ASP A 121 -6.55 18.23 8.90
N PHE A 122 -6.51 17.43 9.96
CA PHE A 122 -7.70 16.78 10.49
C PHE A 122 -8.49 17.76 11.37
N PRO A 123 -9.83 17.73 11.33
CA PRO A 123 -10.66 18.65 12.14
C PRO A 123 -10.59 18.36 13.64
N ARG A 124 -10.04 17.20 14.02
CA ARG A 124 -9.82 16.73 15.39
C ARG A 124 -8.57 15.87 15.41
N CYS A 125 -8.02 15.69 16.61
CA CYS A 125 -6.91 14.78 16.83
C CYS A 125 -7.30 13.35 16.44
N VAL A 126 -6.42 12.67 15.73
CA VAL A 126 -6.62 11.29 15.28
C VAL A 126 -5.39 10.46 15.61
N LYS A 127 -5.60 9.16 15.80
CA LYS A 127 -4.53 8.18 15.89
C LYS A 127 -4.50 7.39 14.59
N ILE A 128 -3.48 7.60 13.76
CA ILE A 128 -3.34 6.89 12.49
C ILE A 128 -2.72 5.50 12.72
N SER A 129 -3.10 4.51 11.92
CA SER A 129 -2.49 3.16 11.94
C SER A 129 -2.27 2.55 10.56
N GLN A 130 -2.96 3.06 9.53
CA GLN A 130 -2.80 2.58 8.15
C GLN A 130 -2.83 3.71 7.13
N LEU A 131 -2.01 3.56 6.08
CA LEU A 131 -2.06 4.37 4.87
C LEU A 131 -2.45 3.50 3.68
N HIS A 132 -3.50 3.90 2.97
CA HIS A 132 -3.92 3.29 1.72
C HIS A 132 -3.63 4.26 0.57
N ILE A 133 -2.94 3.80 -0.47
CA ILE A 133 -2.62 4.64 -1.62
C ILE A 133 -2.67 3.82 -2.91
N GLN A 134 -3.25 4.43 -3.94
CA GLN A 134 -3.31 3.87 -5.28
C GLN A 134 -2.70 4.86 -6.26
N PHE A 135 -1.54 4.51 -6.81
CA PHE A 135 -0.86 5.28 -7.83
C PHE A 135 -1.33 4.89 -9.23
N GLN A 136 -0.96 5.70 -10.22
CA GLN A 136 -0.85 5.24 -11.60
C GLN A 136 0.56 4.66 -11.83
N GLY A 137 0.63 3.47 -12.42
CA GLY A 137 1.89 2.88 -12.87
C GLY A 137 2.64 3.82 -13.82
N GLY A 138 3.95 3.96 -13.60
CA GLY A 138 4.83 4.92 -14.27
C GLY A 138 4.84 6.32 -13.64
N PHE A 139 4.01 6.58 -12.64
CA PHE A 139 3.89 7.87 -11.92
C PHE A 139 3.83 7.68 -10.40
N SER A 140 4.43 6.59 -9.91
CA SER A 140 4.42 6.20 -8.51
C SER A 140 5.62 6.77 -7.77
N SER A 141 5.50 6.95 -6.46
CA SER A 141 6.64 7.26 -5.60
C SER A 141 7.40 5.98 -5.24
N ARG A 142 8.75 5.98 -5.31
CA ARG A 142 9.55 4.85 -4.79
C ARG A 142 9.82 4.94 -3.29
N LEU A 143 9.66 6.13 -2.73
CA LEU A 143 9.87 6.42 -1.32
C LEU A 143 8.77 7.39 -0.86
N CYS A 144 8.04 7.05 0.19
CA CYS A 144 7.13 7.99 0.84
C CYS A 144 7.59 8.23 2.27
N THR A 145 7.78 9.49 2.63
CA THR A 145 8.07 9.89 4.02
C THR A 145 6.80 10.45 4.65
N LEU A 146 6.37 9.84 5.76
CA LEU A 146 5.26 10.31 6.58
C LEU A 146 5.79 11.16 7.72
N GLU A 147 5.27 12.36 7.83
CA GLU A 147 5.57 13.29 8.91
C GLU A 147 4.26 13.75 9.55
N GLY A 148 4.21 13.93 10.86
CA GLY A 148 3.02 14.45 11.53
C GLY A 148 3.35 15.32 12.72
N CYS A 149 2.36 16.08 13.17
CA CYS A 149 2.47 16.91 14.35
C CYS A 149 1.10 17.14 14.99
N ARG A 150 1.11 17.55 16.26
CA ARG A 150 -0.04 18.18 16.89
C ARG A 150 -0.04 19.69 16.66
N GLU A 151 -1.14 20.33 17.00
CA GLU A 151 -1.31 21.77 16.87
C GLU A 151 -0.20 22.52 17.64
N GLY A 152 0.53 23.37 16.93
CA GLY A 152 1.65 24.15 17.48
C GLY A 152 3.00 23.42 17.54
N GLU A 153 3.06 22.13 17.21
CA GLU A 153 4.30 21.35 17.11
C GLU A 153 4.89 21.37 15.69
N GLU A 154 6.20 21.09 15.57
CA GLU A 154 6.87 20.89 14.28
C GLU A 154 6.56 19.50 13.71
N LEU A 155 6.62 19.36 12.38
CA LEU A 155 6.43 18.08 11.72
C LEU A 155 7.60 17.13 12.04
N GLU A 156 7.28 15.99 12.63
CA GLU A 156 8.24 14.93 12.94
C GLU A 156 7.98 13.70 12.08
N ARG A 157 9.06 13.00 11.70
CA ARG A 157 8.97 11.81 10.85
C ARG A 157 8.40 10.62 11.63
N ILE A 158 7.28 10.11 11.14
CA ILE A 158 6.57 8.93 11.68
C ILE A 158 7.13 7.65 11.07
N SER A 159 7.13 7.57 9.74
CA SER A 159 7.51 6.34 9.05
C SER A 159 8.00 6.62 7.63
N THR A 160 8.65 5.61 7.05
CA THR A 160 9.10 5.62 5.66
C THR A 160 8.53 4.39 4.97
N LEU A 161 7.89 4.58 3.82
CA LEU A 161 7.21 3.55 3.04
C LEU A 161 7.85 3.43 1.65
N TYR A 162 7.77 2.23 1.06
CA TYR A 162 8.35 1.95 -0.26
C TYR A 162 7.27 1.34 -1.17
N PRO A 163 6.43 2.18 -1.81
CA PRO A 163 5.42 1.69 -2.73
C PRO A 163 6.02 1.05 -3.98
N GLU A 164 5.29 0.09 -4.53
CA GLU A 164 5.57 -0.49 -5.83
C GLU A 164 5.00 0.39 -6.94
N ASP A 165 5.63 0.35 -8.11
CA ASP A 165 5.12 1.03 -9.30
C ASP A 165 3.97 0.22 -9.92
N SER A 166 2.75 0.46 -9.42
CA SER A 166 1.58 -0.37 -9.72
C SER A 166 0.30 0.44 -9.64
N ASN A 167 -0.70 0.03 -10.44
CA ASN A 167 -2.06 0.57 -10.39
C ASN A 167 -2.89 -0.02 -9.24
N ALA A 168 -2.37 -1.01 -8.51
CA ALA A 168 -3.10 -1.67 -7.43
C ALA A 168 -3.19 -0.78 -6.17
N MET A 169 -4.28 -0.92 -5.42
CA MET A 169 -4.38 -0.35 -4.07
C MET A 169 -3.34 -0.98 -3.15
N GLN A 170 -2.42 -0.17 -2.64
CA GLN A 170 -1.38 -0.57 -1.69
C GLN A 170 -1.77 -0.15 -0.27
N ARG A 171 -1.53 -1.02 0.71
CA ARG A 171 -1.91 -0.81 2.10
C ARG A 171 -0.69 -0.98 2.98
N PHE A 172 -0.36 0.06 3.72
CA PHE A 172 0.79 0.10 4.62
C PHE A 172 0.31 0.19 6.05
N GLN A 173 0.78 -0.71 6.90
CA GLN A 173 0.68 -0.53 8.35
C GLN A 173 1.73 0.49 8.77
N VAL A 174 1.35 1.41 9.64
CA VAL A 174 2.24 2.43 10.21
C VAL A 174 2.19 2.36 11.73
N GLU A 175 3.22 2.90 12.38
CA GLU A 175 3.24 3.02 13.83
C GLU A 175 2.07 3.89 14.31
N GLU A 176 1.33 3.41 15.31
CA GLU A 176 0.18 4.12 15.85
C GLU A 176 0.59 5.49 16.39
N THR A 177 0.23 6.55 15.69
CA THR A 177 0.70 7.90 16.00
C THR A 177 -0.48 8.86 16.12
N VAL A 178 -0.51 9.62 17.21
CA VAL A 178 -1.52 10.64 17.47
C VAL A 178 -1.06 11.96 16.87
N LEU A 179 -1.90 12.56 16.02
CA LEU A 179 -1.57 13.78 15.29
C LEU A 179 -2.84 14.58 14.92
N ASP A 180 -2.64 15.86 14.61
CA ASP A 180 -3.65 16.75 14.03
C ASP A 180 -3.36 16.99 12.54
N LYS A 181 -2.09 16.91 12.14
CA LYS A 181 -1.63 17.11 10.76
C LYS A 181 -0.75 15.97 10.31
N LEU A 182 -1.02 15.48 9.10
CA LEU A 182 -0.20 14.48 8.41
C LEU A 182 0.32 15.05 7.10
N LYS A 183 1.62 14.93 6.86
CA LYS A 183 2.28 15.22 5.60
C LYS A 183 2.83 13.93 5.00
N ILE A 184 2.55 13.72 3.73
CA ILE A 184 3.05 12.63 2.92
C ILE A 184 3.94 13.24 1.86
N THR A 185 5.22 12.94 1.91
CA THR A 185 6.21 13.42 0.94
C THR A 185 6.55 12.28 -0.02
N PHE A 186 6.37 12.52 -1.31
CA PHE A 186 6.66 11.58 -2.40
C PHE A 186 8.04 11.91 -2.99
N GLU A 187 8.96 10.97 -2.86
CA GLU A 187 10.35 11.08 -3.26
C GLU A 187 10.70 9.99 -4.28
N ASN A 188 11.66 10.29 -5.15
CA ASN A 188 12.15 9.35 -6.18
C ASN A 188 11.00 8.79 -7.05
N SER A 189 10.22 9.68 -7.69
CA SER A 189 9.16 9.25 -8.61
C SER A 189 9.69 8.31 -9.71
N THR A 190 8.84 7.40 -10.17
CA THR A 190 9.11 6.56 -11.34
C THR A 190 8.96 7.31 -12.66
N ASP A 191 8.26 8.45 -12.69
CA ASP A 191 8.19 9.34 -13.85
C ASP A 191 9.47 10.17 -13.98
N PHE A 192 9.96 10.32 -15.21
CA PHE A 192 11.21 11.06 -15.49
C PHE A 192 11.14 12.55 -15.12
N PHE A 193 9.94 13.15 -15.13
CA PHE A 193 9.74 14.56 -14.75
C PHE A 193 9.37 14.73 -13.28
N GLY A 194 9.33 13.64 -12.52
CA GLY A 194 9.01 13.66 -11.10
C GLY A 194 7.53 13.90 -10.79
N ARG A 195 6.64 13.67 -11.76
CA ARG A 195 5.20 13.76 -11.51
C ARG A 195 4.72 12.59 -10.67
N ILE A 196 3.64 12.82 -9.93
CA ILE A 196 2.95 11.82 -9.12
C ILE A 196 1.47 11.84 -9.50
N VAL A 197 0.90 10.66 -9.71
CA VAL A 197 -0.53 10.49 -9.99
C VAL A 197 -1.14 9.56 -8.94
N VAL A 198 -2.14 10.04 -8.21
CA VAL A 198 -2.84 9.30 -7.15
C VAL A 198 -4.33 9.29 -7.44
N TYR A 199 -4.88 8.08 -7.59
CA TYR A 199 -6.32 7.85 -7.74
C TYR A 199 -7.03 7.79 -6.39
N HIS A 200 -6.40 7.14 -5.40
CA HIS A 200 -7.00 7.00 -4.09
C HIS A 200 -5.98 7.22 -2.99
N LEU A 201 -6.38 8.01 -1.99
CA LEU A 201 -5.63 8.22 -0.75
C LEU A 201 -6.57 8.01 0.44
N GLY A 202 -6.24 7.04 1.27
CA GLY A 202 -6.94 6.76 2.52
C GLY A 202 -5.98 6.75 3.70
N VAL A 203 -6.43 7.30 4.82
CA VAL A 203 -5.76 7.18 6.12
C VAL A 203 -6.77 6.56 7.07
N LEU A 204 -6.39 5.46 7.74
CA LEU A 204 -7.26 4.77 8.68
C LEU A 204 -6.64 4.73 10.07
N GLY A 205 -7.50 4.60 11.07
CA GLY A 205 -7.12 4.54 12.48
C GLY A 205 -8.30 4.79 13.39
N GLU A 206 -8.11 5.62 14.42
CA GLU A 206 -9.09 5.95 15.45
C GLU A 206 -9.24 7.47 15.60
N ARG A 207 -10.47 7.98 15.70
CA ARG A 207 -10.74 9.38 16.06
C ARG A 207 -10.75 9.54 17.58
N LEU A 208 -10.13 10.61 18.08
CA LEU A 208 -10.04 10.92 19.52
C LEU A 208 -11.07 11.96 19.98
#